data_AF-A0A1G0CY57-F1
#
_entry.id   AF-A0A1G0CY57-F1
#
_cell.length_a   1.000
_cell.length_b   1.000
_cell.length_c   1.000
_cell.angle_alpha   90.00
_cell.angle_beta   90.00
_cell.angle_gamma   90.00
#
_symmetry.space_group_name_H-M   'P 1'
#
loop_
_entity.id
_entity.type
_entity.pdbx_description
1 polymer ?
#
loop_
_entity_poly.entity_id
_entity_poly.type
_entity_poly.pdbx_seq_one_letter_code
_entity_poly.pdbx_strand_id
1 'polypeptide(L)'
;MFSILWSLMYPRWHIDNNPFPNLYVDLTERCNMDCNFCYNPERSKVDLGYDYFAEACTRLPGPVNWRFLGGKPTLNDRFST
;
A
#
# COMPACT_ATOMS: atom_id res chain seq x y z
N MET A 1 16.89 -14.88 -12.87
CA MET A 1 17.03 -14.08 -14.10
C MET A 1 15.88 -13.10 -14.35
N PHE A 2 14.61 -13.43 -14.02
CA PHE A 2 13.46 -12.52 -14.15
C PHE A 2 13.44 -11.30 -13.20
N SER A 3 14.05 -11.40 -12.02
CA SER A 3 13.97 -10.35 -10.99
C SER A 3 14.84 -9.11 -11.29
N ILE A 4 15.94 -9.26 -12.02
CA ILE A 4 16.88 -8.16 -12.33
C ILE A 4 16.29 -7.25 -13.42
N LEU A 5 15.60 -7.81 -14.42
CA LEU A 5 14.95 -7.04 -15.48
C LEU A 5 13.77 -6.20 -14.97
N TRP A 6 13.03 -6.69 -13.96
CA TRP A 6 11.91 -5.95 -13.37
C TRP A 6 12.37 -4.73 -12.58
N SER A 7 13.50 -4.83 -11.87
CA SER A 7 14.06 -3.72 -11.09
C SER A 7 14.61 -2.59 -11.97
N LEU A 8 14.91 -2.85 -13.24
CA LEU A 8 15.33 -1.83 -14.21
C LEU A 8 14.14 -1.08 -14.85
N MET A 9 12.94 -1.69 -14.86
CA MET A 9 11.75 -1.11 -15.48
C MET A 9 10.93 -0.21 -14.53
N TYR A 10 11.09 -0.40 -13.22
CA TYR A 10 10.40 0.41 -12.19
C TYR A 10 11.41 0.88 -11.13
N PRO A 11 11.88 2.13 -11.18
CA PRO A 11 12.76 2.65 -10.14
C PRO A 11 12.05 2.56 -8.79
N ARG A 12 12.68 1.89 -7.83
CA ARG A 12 12.24 1.89 -6.43
C ARG A 12 12.66 3.19 -5.78
N TRP A 13 11.68 3.94 -5.32
CA TRP A 13 11.91 5.15 -4.53
C TRP A 13 11.94 4.81 -3.05
N HIS A 14 12.96 5.29 -2.35
CA HIS A 14 12.92 5.38 -0.90
C HIS A 14 11.92 6.46 -0.49
N ILE A 15 11.16 6.22 0.58
CA ILE A 15 10.11 7.14 1.03
C ILE A 15 10.66 8.52 1.41
N ASP A 16 11.92 8.57 1.86
CA ASP A 16 12.63 9.80 2.22
C ASP A 16 12.82 10.75 1.02
N ASN A 17 12.80 10.19 -0.19
CA ASN A 17 12.98 10.91 -1.46
C ASN A 17 11.72 10.88 -2.32
N ASN A 18 10.55 10.72 -1.72
CA ASN A 18 9.29 10.57 -2.45
C ASN A 18 8.97 11.83 -3.30
N PRO A 19 8.89 11.72 -4.63
CA PRO A 19 8.51 12.84 -5.50
C PRO A 19 6.99 12.92 -5.74
N PHE A 20 6.21 11.95 -5.26
CA PHE A 20 4.81 11.79 -5.64
C PHE A 20 3.87 12.43 -4.61
N PRO A 21 2.93 13.30 -5.04
CA PRO A 21 1.97 13.91 -4.13
C PRO A 21 0.83 12.96 -3.71
N ASN A 22 0.67 11.81 -4.38
CA ASN A 22 -0.37 10.83 -4.08
C ASN A 22 0.26 9.46 -3.87
N LEU A 23 0.03 8.86 -2.71
CA LEU A 23 0.54 7.54 -2.37
C LEU A 23 -0.61 6.57 -2.13
N TYR A 24 -0.55 5.42 -2.78
CA TYR A 24 -1.51 4.34 -2.63
C TYR A 24 -0.91 3.27 -1.74
N VAL A 25 -1.68 2.80 -0.75
CA VAL A 25 -1.24 1.77 0.18
C VAL A 25 -2.36 0.77 0.43
N ASP A 26 -2.05 -0.51 0.25
CA ASP A 26 -2.95 -1.60 0.56
C ASP A 26 -2.93 -1.83 2.09
N LEU A 27 -4.05 -1.60 2.77
CA LEU A 27 -4.13 -1.75 4.24
C LEU A 27 -4.37 -3.19 4.67
N THR A 28 -5.17 -3.92 3.89
CA THR A 28 -5.54 -5.32 4.13
C THR A 28 -5.95 -5.96 2.82
N GLU A 29 -5.64 -7.23 2.63
CA GLU A 29 -6.18 -8.02 1.51
C GLU A 29 -7.55 -8.63 1.87
N ARG A 30 -7.98 -8.56 3.15
CA ARG A 30 -9.31 -9.03 3.56
C ARG A 30 -10.38 -8.23 2.85
N CYS A 31 -11.36 -8.93 2.31
CA CYS A 31 -12.55 -8.36 1.71
C CYS A 31 -13.77 -9.17 2.10
N ASN A 32 -14.88 -8.50 2.41
CA ASN A 32 -16.16 -9.12 2.74
C ASN A 32 -17.18 -8.95 1.59
N MET A 33 -16.69 -8.74 0.37
CA MET A 33 -17.50 -8.62 -0.85
C MET A 33 -17.07 -9.69 -1.85
N ASP A 34 -18.01 -10.17 -2.66
CA ASP A 34 -17.79 -11.15 -3.73
C ASP A 34 -18.03 -10.50 -5.10
N CYS A 35 -17.14 -9.57 -5.47
CA CYS A 35 -17.31 -8.77 -6.68
C CYS A 35 -16.76 -9.51 -7.91
N ASN A 36 -17.61 -9.75 -8.92
CA ASN A 36 -17.22 -10.38 -10.18
C ASN A 36 -16.41 -9.48 -11.14
N PHE A 37 -16.12 -8.24 -10.74
CA PHE A 37 -15.32 -7.26 -11.48
C PHE A 37 -14.09 -6.79 -10.68
N CYS A 38 -13.72 -7.50 -9.61
CA CYS A 38 -12.53 -7.17 -8.84
C CYS A 38 -11.27 -7.61 -9.58
N TYR A 39 -10.33 -6.67 -9.78
CA TYR A 39 -9.00 -6.98 -10.30
C TYR A 39 -7.96 -7.16 -9.19
N ASN A 40 -8.36 -7.13 -7.91
CA ASN A 40 -7.42 -7.37 -6.82
C ASN A 40 -7.09 -8.88 -6.80
N PRO A 41 -5.85 -9.28 -7.10
CA PRO A 41 -5.50 -10.69 -7.05
C PRO A 41 -5.55 -11.18 -5.61
N GLU A 42 -6.02 -12.40 -5.39
CA GLU A 42 -5.87 -13.05 -4.08
C GLU A 42 -4.37 -13.16 -3.74
N ARG A 43 -3.97 -12.53 -2.64
CA ARG A 43 -2.60 -12.51 -2.14
C ARG A 43 -2.62 -12.91 -0.67
N SER A 44 -1.69 -13.77 -0.25
CA SER A 44 -1.48 -14.09 1.17
C SER A 44 -0.58 -13.04 1.85
N LYS A 45 -0.94 -11.76 1.76
CA LYS A 45 -0.20 -10.70 2.45
C LYS A 45 -0.84 -10.41 3.81
N VAL A 46 0.02 -10.14 4.79
CA VAL A 46 -0.39 -9.63 6.09
C VAL A 46 -0.89 -8.20 5.95
N ASP A 47 -1.79 -7.78 6.87
CA ASP A 47 -2.23 -6.40 6.96
C ASP A 47 -1.06 -5.44 7.15
N LEU A 48 -1.23 -4.20 6.68
CA LEU A 48 -0.27 -3.14 6.96
C LEU A 48 -0.20 -2.88 8.47
N GLY A 49 1.00 -2.99 9.03
CA GLY A 49 1.26 -2.60 10.41
C GLY A 49 1.14 -1.10 10.61
N TYR A 50 0.42 -0.69 11.65
CA TYR A 50 0.26 0.73 12.00
C TYR A 50 1.60 1.43 12.26
N ASP A 51 2.50 0.79 13.00
CA ASP A 51 3.81 1.39 13.34
C ASP A 51 4.68 1.60 12.10
N TYR A 52 4.62 0.68 11.16
CA TYR A 52 5.31 0.82 9.87
C TYR A 52 4.74 1.99 9.06
N PHE A 53 3.41 2.16 9.04
CA PHE A 53 2.78 3.30 8.40
C PHE A 53 3.15 4.63 9.10
N ALA A 54 3.14 4.64 10.43
CA ALA A 54 3.51 5.82 11.22
C ALA A 54 4.97 6.21 10.97
N GLU A 55 5.91 5.25 10.96
CA GLU A 55 7.32 5.49 10.63
C GLU A 55 7.45 6.09 9.22
N ALA A 56 6.77 5.50 8.24
CA ALA A 56 6.72 5.99 6.87
C ALA A 56 6.28 7.46 6.79
N CYS A 57 5.26 7.86 7.55
CA CYS A 57 4.82 9.25 7.63
C CYS A 57 5.89 10.20 8.18
N THR A 58 6.71 9.78 9.15
CA THR A 58 7.77 10.63 9.72
C THR A 58 8.93 10.91 8.75
N ARG A 59 9.06 10.07 7.73
CA ARG A 59 10.19 10.09 6.79
C ARG A 59 9.88 10.84 5.49
N LEU A 60 8.62 11.14 5.22
CA LEU A 60 8.24 11.85 4.00
C LEU A 60 8.87 13.25 3.95
N PRO A 61 9.39 13.69 2.79
CA PRO A 61 9.97 15.02 2.63
C PRO A 61 8.91 16.13 2.67
N GLY A 62 7.62 15.79 2.56
CA GLY A 62 6.52 16.73 2.65
C GLY A 62 5.15 16.02 2.69
N PRO A 63 4.06 16.79 2.83
CA PRO A 63 2.71 16.25 2.87
C PRO A 63 2.33 15.54 1.56
N VAL A 64 1.55 14.47 1.70
CA VAL A 64 1.02 13.69 0.57
C VAL A 64 -0.45 13.35 0.80
N ASN A 65 -1.16 13.04 -0.28
CA ASN A 65 -2.50 12.46 -0.22
C ASN A 65 -2.39 10.94 -0.15
N TRP A 66 -2.83 10.36 0.96
CA TRP A 66 -2.90 8.92 1.13
C TRP A 66 -4.20 8.35 0.54
N ARG A 67 -4.07 7.26 -0.22
CA ARG A 67 -5.17 6.47 -0.76
C ARG A 67 -5.08 5.07 -0.14
N PHE A 68 -5.98 4.78 0.79
CA PHE A 68 -6.08 3.47 1.42
C PHE A 68 -6.88 2.51 0.54
N LEU A 69 -6.21 1.45 0.09
CA LEU A 69 -6.70 0.42 -0.83
C LEU A 69 -6.52 -0.98 -0.23
N GLY A 70 -6.56 -2.00 -1.08
CA GLY A 70 -6.49 -3.43 -0.76
C GLY A 70 -7.80 -4.13 -1.11
N GLY A 71 -8.22 -5.05 -0.25
CA GLY A 71 -9.57 -5.61 -0.25
C GLY A 71 -10.59 -4.56 0.21
N LYS A 72 -11.04 -4.66 1.46
CA LYS A 72 -11.93 -3.67 2.09
C LYS A 72 -11.16 -2.95 3.20
N PRO A 73 -10.68 -1.70 2.99
CA PRO A 73 -9.83 -0.98 3.95
C PRO A 73 -10.42 -0.87 5.37
N THR A 74 -11.75 -0.81 5.47
CA THR A 74 -12.48 -0.74 6.75
C THR A 74 -12.45 -2.04 7.56
N LEU A 75 -11.82 -3.11 7.05
CA LEU A 75 -11.60 -4.35 7.80
C LEU A 75 -10.23 -4.38 8.49
N ASN A 76 -9.39 -3.35 8.35
CA ASN A 76 -8.16 -3.22 9.13
C ASN A 76 -8.48 -2.50 10.44
N ASP A 77 -8.46 -3.25 11.55
CA ASP A 77 -8.86 -2.81 12.89
C ASP A 77 -8.17 -1.55 13.40
N ARG A 78 -6.95 -1.25 12.90
CA ARG A 78 -6.20 -0.05 13.32
C ARG A 78 -6.55 1.20 12.51
N PHE A 79 -7.23 1.06 11.38
CA PHE A 79 -7.57 2.14 10.46
C PHE A 79 -9.08 2.35 10.29
N SER A 80 -9.91 1.43 10.77
CA SER A 80 -11.35 1.59 10.93
C SER A 80 -11.68 2.10 12.33
N THR A 81 -12.09 3.37 12.43
CA THR A 81 -12.72 3.94 13.65
C THR A 81 -13.95 3.16 14.09
#